data_AF-E2J727-F1
#
_entry.id   AF-E2J727-F1
#
_cell.length_a   1.000
_cell.length_b   1.000
_cell.length_c   1.000
_cell.angle_alpha   90.00
_cell.angle_beta   90.00
_cell.angle_gamma   90.00
#
_symmetry.space_group_name_H-M   'P 1'
#
loop_
_entity.id
_entity.type
_entity.pdbx_description
1 polymer ?
#
loop_
_entity_poly.entity_id
_entity_poly.type
_entity_poly.pdbx_seq_one_letter_code
_entity_poly.pdbx_strand_id
1 'polypeptide(L)'
;MKIIIAVTFFGILAFAFAEYPTEDTEECLNLQDYEGFNSTKFLKGTWYVTHARFGSNLTVCREYKTRLRKNGSINLVADGYYSYKNKPQYFRVRCEGTKKNEKGKFSLNCTQKSRGKCNKIIFDFQLDLTVMKTDYRNYAILYRCATFPPQYGSFIEDNMLILHRKKDDLDPQVEKVLKQYESSLEKFLSRKESECLPSPVKKIEKKTK
;
A
#
# COMPACT_ATOMS: atom_id res chain seq x y z
N MET A 1 53.09 1.03 -19.89
CA MET A 1 51.71 0.51 -19.88
C MET A 1 51.01 1.03 -18.63
N LYS A 2 49.96 1.84 -18.77
CA LYS A 2 49.19 2.37 -17.63
C LYS A 2 47.98 1.46 -17.45
N ILE A 3 47.94 0.73 -16.34
CA ILE A 3 46.77 -0.07 -15.94
C ILE A 3 45.76 0.91 -15.35
N ILE A 4 44.69 1.17 -16.10
CA ILE A 4 43.55 1.92 -15.58
C ILE A 4 42.69 0.90 -14.84
N ILE A 5 42.81 0.87 -13.51
CA ILE A 5 41.90 0.11 -12.65
C ILE A 5 40.59 0.89 -12.62
N ALA A 6 39.65 0.51 -13.47
CA ALA A 6 38.27 0.99 -13.37
C ALA A 6 37.65 0.35 -12.12
N VAL A 7 37.69 1.08 -11.01
CA VAL A 7 36.96 0.73 -9.79
C VAL A 7 35.48 0.97 -10.08
N THR A 8 34.80 -0.06 -10.53
CA THR A 8 33.35 -0.09 -10.57
C THR A 8 32.86 -0.14 -9.13
N PHE A 9 32.58 1.04 -8.57
CA PHE A 9 31.71 1.14 -7.41
C PHE A 9 30.34 0.58 -7.83
N PHE A 10 30.11 -0.71 -7.57
CA PHE A 10 28.77 -1.20 -7.31
C PHE A 10 28.32 -0.58 -5.98
N GLY A 11 28.08 0.73 -6.01
CA GLY A 11 27.31 1.40 -4.99
C GLY A 11 25.91 0.84 -5.11
N ILE A 12 25.61 -0.18 -4.29
CA ILE A 12 24.22 -0.52 -3.99
C ILE A 12 23.68 0.75 -3.35
N LEU A 13 22.98 1.59 -4.12
CA LEU A 13 22.26 2.72 -3.57
C LEU A 13 21.28 2.15 -2.55
N ALA A 14 21.65 2.21 -1.27
CA ALA A 14 20.70 2.10 -0.19
C ALA A 14 19.83 3.35 -0.33
N PHE A 15 18.73 3.24 -1.08
CA PHE A 15 17.76 4.32 -1.25
C PHE A 15 17.35 4.82 0.13
N ALA A 16 17.84 5.99 0.53
CA ALA A 16 17.35 6.66 1.73
C ALA A 16 15.88 7.03 1.47
N PHE A 17 15.03 6.93 2.49
CA PHE A 17 13.65 7.40 2.38
C PHE A 17 13.55 8.91 2.08
N ALA A 18 14.68 9.63 2.14
CA ALA A 18 14.80 11.04 1.77
C ALA A 18 14.58 11.31 0.27
N GLU A 19 14.81 10.33 -0.62
CA GLU A 19 14.56 10.44 -2.06
C GLU A 19 13.14 10.01 -2.47
N TYR A 20 12.26 9.71 -1.52
CA TYR A 20 10.88 9.36 -1.86
C TYR A 20 10.16 10.59 -2.40
N PRO A 21 9.45 10.45 -3.52
CA PRO A 21 8.98 11.59 -4.29
C PRO A 21 8.01 12.44 -3.48
N THR A 22 8.02 13.73 -3.80
CA THR A 22 7.08 14.73 -3.34
C THR A 22 5.69 14.48 -3.94
N GLU A 23 4.69 15.30 -3.60
CA GLU A 23 3.30 15.15 -4.07
C GLU A 23 3.16 14.99 -5.60
N ASP A 24 4.17 15.41 -6.39
CA ASP A 24 4.25 15.29 -7.84
C ASP A 24 5.13 14.10 -8.30
N THR A 25 4.66 12.88 -8.08
CA THR A 25 5.34 11.67 -8.58
C THR A 25 5.01 11.45 -10.06
N GLU A 26 6.01 11.56 -10.94
CA GLU A 26 5.84 11.31 -12.39
C GLU A 26 5.91 9.82 -12.76
N GLU A 27 6.60 9.00 -11.95
CA GLU A 27 6.77 7.56 -12.17
C GLU A 27 6.80 6.77 -10.85
N CYS A 28 6.31 5.54 -10.87
CA CYS A 28 6.39 4.65 -9.71
C CYS A 28 7.84 4.28 -9.38
N LEU A 29 8.20 4.31 -8.10
CA LEU A 29 9.54 3.92 -7.66
C LEU A 29 9.82 2.44 -7.95
N ASN A 30 10.96 2.16 -8.57
CA ASN A 30 11.50 0.82 -8.71
C ASN A 30 12.38 0.44 -7.50
N LEU A 31 11.73 0.05 -6.41
CA LEU A 31 12.43 -0.35 -5.19
C LEU A 31 13.08 -1.73 -5.32
N GLN A 32 14.06 -2.02 -4.45
CA GLN A 32 14.78 -3.28 -4.45
C GLN A 32 13.84 -4.48 -4.19
N ASP A 33 14.17 -5.61 -4.81
CA ASP A 33 13.52 -6.88 -4.58
C ASP A 33 13.70 -7.36 -3.13
N TYR A 34 12.65 -7.94 -2.56
CA TYR A 34 12.68 -8.62 -1.26
C TYR A 34 12.97 -10.12 -1.48
N GLU A 35 14.25 -10.47 -1.45
CA GLU A 35 14.69 -11.86 -1.57
C GLU A 35 14.13 -12.75 -0.44
N GLY A 36 13.69 -13.96 -0.80
CA GLY A 36 13.08 -14.91 0.14
C GLY A 36 11.69 -14.51 0.66
N PHE A 37 11.05 -13.49 0.07
CA PHE A 37 9.72 -13.04 0.47
C PHE A 37 8.65 -14.14 0.36
N ASN A 38 7.78 -14.22 1.35
CA ASN A 38 6.71 -15.23 1.41
C ASN A 38 5.33 -14.60 1.16
N SER A 39 4.91 -14.55 -0.11
CA SER A 39 3.60 -14.01 -0.50
C SER A 39 2.43 -14.71 0.19
N THR A 40 2.53 -16.02 0.46
CA THR A 40 1.45 -16.78 1.13
C THR A 40 1.21 -16.29 2.55
N LYS A 41 2.29 -15.99 3.30
CA LYS A 41 2.17 -15.43 4.65
C LYS A 41 1.69 -13.98 4.62
N PHE A 42 2.20 -13.17 3.69
CA PHE A 42 1.85 -11.76 3.60
C PHE A 42 0.38 -11.54 3.18
N LEU A 43 -0.08 -12.24 2.14
CA LEU A 43 -1.43 -12.13 1.57
C LEU A 43 -2.50 -12.92 2.36
N LYS A 44 -2.24 -13.23 3.63
CA LYS A 44 -3.18 -13.87 4.54
C LYS A 44 -3.75 -12.85 5.51
N GLY A 45 -5.06 -12.66 5.49
CA GLY A 45 -5.78 -11.88 6.51
C GLY A 45 -5.94 -10.42 6.14
N THR A 46 -5.93 -9.54 7.15
CA THR A 46 -6.13 -8.10 6.98
C THR A 46 -4.87 -7.36 7.42
N TRP A 47 -4.54 -6.30 6.69
CA TRP A 47 -3.58 -5.30 7.07
C TRP A 47 -4.30 -3.99 7.30
N TYR A 48 -4.02 -3.33 8.41
CA TYR A 48 -4.53 -2.00 8.71
C TYR A 48 -3.41 -1.01 8.48
N VAL A 49 -3.68 0.07 7.73
CA VAL A 49 -2.74 1.19 7.67
C VAL A 49 -2.73 1.82 9.06
N THR A 50 -1.56 1.94 9.66
CA THR A 50 -1.37 2.61 10.95
C THR A 50 -0.69 3.94 10.77
N HIS A 51 0.19 4.04 9.78
CA HIS A 51 0.81 5.29 9.38
C HIS A 51 0.90 5.39 7.86
N ALA A 52 0.80 6.60 7.34
CA ALA A 52 0.94 6.90 5.92
C ALA A 52 1.81 8.13 5.75
N ARG A 53 2.70 8.10 4.76
CA ARG A 53 3.63 9.20 4.52
C ARG A 53 2.92 10.46 4.07
N PHE A 54 1.96 10.30 3.16
CA PHE A 54 1.22 11.39 2.55
C PHE A 54 -0.30 11.12 2.53
N GLY A 55 -1.07 12.12 2.10
CA GLY A 55 -2.51 12.03 1.89
C GLY A 55 -3.31 12.63 3.06
N SER A 56 -4.45 12.02 3.38
CA SER A 56 -5.38 12.55 4.39
C SER A 56 -5.56 11.61 5.57
N ASN A 57 -6.28 12.04 6.59
CA ASN A 57 -6.71 11.20 7.72
C ASN A 57 -7.52 9.96 7.24
N LEU A 58 -8.13 10.01 6.06
CA LEU A 58 -8.79 8.84 5.47
C LEU A 58 -7.80 7.80 4.92
N THR A 59 -6.59 8.21 4.55
CA THR A 59 -5.52 7.31 4.07
C THR A 59 -5.13 6.31 5.15
N VAL A 60 -4.91 6.78 6.38
CA VAL A 60 -4.57 5.91 7.53
C VAL A 60 -5.75 5.05 7.98
N CYS A 61 -6.98 5.36 7.56
CA CYS A 61 -8.14 4.52 7.84
C CYS A 61 -8.31 3.33 6.89
N ARG A 62 -7.51 3.24 5.82
CA ARG A 62 -7.58 2.15 4.84
C ARG A 62 -7.27 0.79 5.49
N GLU A 63 -7.98 -0.23 5.04
CA GLU A 63 -7.78 -1.62 5.45
C GLU A 63 -7.63 -2.49 4.20
N TYR A 64 -6.56 -3.28 4.11
CA TYR A 64 -6.31 -4.18 3.01
C TYR A 64 -6.61 -5.61 3.42
N LYS A 65 -7.74 -6.14 2.93
CA LYS A 65 -8.12 -7.55 3.12
C LYS A 65 -7.60 -8.34 1.94
N THR A 66 -6.59 -9.15 2.18
CA THR A 66 -5.88 -9.89 1.13
C THR A 66 -6.21 -11.37 1.18
N ARG A 67 -6.22 -11.98 0.00
CA ARG A 67 -6.38 -13.43 -0.15
C ARG A 67 -5.61 -13.92 -1.35
N LEU A 68 -4.64 -14.81 -1.11
CA LEU A 68 -4.04 -15.65 -2.14
C LEU A 68 -4.83 -16.95 -2.27
N ARG A 69 -5.27 -17.27 -3.49
CA ARG A 69 -5.98 -18.52 -3.81
C ARG A 69 -4.99 -19.62 -4.23
N LYS A 70 -5.42 -20.89 -4.16
CA LYS A 70 -4.58 -22.05 -4.53
C LYS A 70 -4.09 -22.01 -5.98
N ASN A 71 -4.88 -21.44 -6.89
CA ASN A 71 -4.53 -21.25 -8.29
C ASN A 71 -3.59 -20.04 -8.54
N GLY A 72 -3.06 -19.42 -7.49
CA GLY A 72 -2.18 -18.25 -7.60
C GLY A 72 -2.90 -16.91 -7.77
N SER A 73 -4.22 -16.87 -7.89
CA SER A 73 -4.96 -15.61 -7.99
C SER A 73 -4.93 -14.83 -6.67
N ILE A 74 -4.64 -13.54 -6.76
CA ILE A 74 -4.61 -12.59 -5.65
C ILE A 74 -5.90 -11.78 -5.68
N ASN A 75 -6.53 -11.62 -4.52
CA ASN A 75 -7.66 -10.71 -4.33
C ASN A 75 -7.32 -9.76 -3.19
N LEU A 76 -7.53 -8.47 -3.41
CA LEU A 76 -7.42 -7.43 -2.40
C LEU A 76 -8.72 -6.62 -2.36
N VAL A 77 -9.26 -6.46 -1.16
CA VAL A 77 -10.43 -5.61 -0.88
C VAL A 77 -10.00 -4.46 0.02
N ALA A 78 -10.30 -3.25 -0.41
CA ALA A 78 -9.97 -2.01 0.28
C ALA A 78 -11.19 -1.08 0.41
N ASP A 79 -12.32 -1.63 0.88
CA ASP A 79 -13.54 -0.84 1.05
C ASP A 79 -13.34 0.20 2.16
N GLY A 80 -13.75 1.45 1.90
CA GLY A 80 -13.55 2.53 2.86
C GLY A 80 -13.92 3.89 2.31
N TYR A 81 -13.69 4.92 3.13
CA TYR A 81 -13.80 6.31 2.73
C TYR A 81 -12.50 6.77 2.10
N TYR A 82 -12.62 7.47 0.98
CA TYR A 82 -11.52 8.11 0.25
C TYR A 82 -11.83 9.59 0.10
N SER A 83 -10.81 10.43 0.02
CA SER A 83 -11.01 11.84 -0.34
C SER A 83 -11.42 11.92 -1.81
N TYR A 84 -12.57 12.49 -2.09
CA TYR A 84 -13.04 12.75 -3.44
C TYR A 84 -13.62 14.16 -3.49
N LYS A 85 -13.05 15.04 -4.32
CA LYS A 85 -13.39 16.48 -4.35
C LYS A 85 -13.37 17.10 -2.94
N ASN A 86 -12.32 16.79 -2.17
CA ASN A 86 -12.11 17.25 -0.80
C ASN A 86 -13.19 16.86 0.20
N LYS A 87 -13.96 15.80 -0.08
CA LYS A 87 -14.98 15.26 0.82
C LYS A 87 -14.82 13.74 0.98
N PRO A 88 -15.13 13.17 2.16
CA PRO A 88 -15.15 11.73 2.34
C PRO A 88 -16.23 11.08 1.46
N GLN A 89 -15.81 10.17 0.57
CA GLN A 89 -16.72 9.36 -0.24
C GLN A 89 -16.43 7.88 0.00
N TYR A 90 -17.47 7.12 0.35
CA TYR A 90 -17.32 5.68 0.51
C TYR A 90 -17.27 4.97 -0.84
N PHE A 91 -16.28 4.11 -1.00
CA PHE A 91 -16.12 3.26 -2.17
C PHE A 91 -16.00 1.79 -1.82
N ARG A 92 -16.43 0.94 -2.75
CA ARG A 92 -16.04 -0.46 -2.81
C ARG A 92 -14.83 -0.59 -3.73
N VAL A 93 -13.75 -1.17 -3.23
CA VAL A 93 -12.50 -1.33 -4.00
C VAL A 93 -12.18 -2.81 -4.12
N ARG A 94 -12.07 -3.29 -5.36
CA ARG A 94 -11.69 -4.68 -5.68
C ARG A 94 -10.45 -4.64 -6.54
N CYS A 95 -9.43 -5.37 -6.13
CA CYS A 95 -8.19 -5.50 -6.87
C CYS A 95 -7.88 -6.98 -7.09
N GLU A 96 -7.48 -7.31 -8.29
CA GLU A 96 -7.18 -8.68 -8.71
C GLU A 96 -5.84 -8.75 -9.42
N GLY A 97 -5.14 -9.87 -9.22
CA GLY A 97 -3.87 -10.14 -9.88
C GLY A 97 -3.53 -11.61 -9.79
N THR A 98 -2.31 -11.94 -10.21
CA THR A 98 -1.79 -13.32 -10.15
C THR A 98 -0.38 -13.29 -9.61
N LYS A 99 -0.06 -14.27 -8.76
CA LYS A 99 1.28 -14.42 -8.20
C LYS A 99 2.29 -14.66 -9.33
N LYS A 100 3.24 -13.73 -9.53
CA LYS A 100 4.35 -13.88 -10.50
C LYS A 100 5.68 -13.42 -9.91
N ASN A 101 6.62 -14.35 -9.66
CA ASN A 101 8.01 -14.05 -9.25
C ASN A 101 8.13 -12.96 -8.16
N GLU A 102 7.22 -12.98 -7.18
CA GLU A 102 6.99 -11.84 -6.30
C GLU A 102 8.02 -11.83 -5.16
N LYS A 103 9.19 -11.29 -5.46
CA LYS A 103 10.21 -10.86 -4.50
C LYS A 103 9.71 -9.62 -3.74
N GLY A 104 8.56 -9.74 -3.08
CA GLY A 104 7.88 -8.64 -2.39
C GLY A 104 7.07 -7.68 -3.27
N LYS A 105 7.03 -7.88 -4.59
CA LYS A 105 6.36 -6.98 -5.54
C LYS A 105 5.06 -7.60 -6.07
N PHE A 106 3.99 -6.82 -6.17
CA PHE A 106 2.70 -7.23 -6.72
C PHE A 106 2.19 -6.18 -7.68
N SER A 107 1.56 -6.60 -8.77
CA SER A 107 0.82 -5.71 -9.68
C SER A 107 -0.62 -6.18 -9.77
N LEU A 108 -1.56 -5.30 -9.44
CA LEU A 108 -2.98 -5.60 -9.32
C LEU A 108 -3.80 -4.63 -10.17
N ASN A 109 -4.79 -5.17 -10.88
CA ASN A 109 -5.81 -4.37 -11.55
C ASN A 109 -6.93 -4.07 -10.55
N CYS A 110 -7.20 -2.79 -10.33
CA CYS A 110 -8.15 -2.33 -9.33
C CYS A 110 -9.32 -1.58 -9.93
N THR A 111 -10.49 -1.75 -9.31
CA THR A 111 -11.70 -1.01 -9.61
C THR A 111 -12.29 -0.46 -8.32
N GLN A 112 -12.50 0.85 -8.29
CA GLN A 112 -13.12 1.62 -7.21
C GLN A 112 -14.51 2.09 -7.64
N LYS A 113 -15.56 1.70 -6.89
CA LYS A 113 -16.97 1.99 -7.22
C LYS A 113 -17.70 2.63 -6.05
N SER A 114 -18.29 3.80 -6.28
CA SER A 114 -19.13 4.46 -5.29
C SER A 114 -20.44 3.69 -5.05
N ARG A 115 -21.11 3.98 -3.93
CA ARG A 115 -22.43 3.42 -3.61
C ARG A 115 -23.55 4.26 -4.22
N GLY A 116 -24.68 3.62 -4.51
CA GLY A 116 -25.86 4.25 -5.12
C GLY A 116 -26.36 3.43 -6.32
N LYS A 117 -27.62 3.61 -6.73
CA LYS A 117 -28.15 2.98 -7.95
C LYS A 117 -27.88 3.83 -9.20
N CYS A 118 -27.91 5.16 -9.07
CA CYS A 118 -27.72 6.13 -10.14
C CYS A 118 -26.37 6.87 -9.98
N ASN A 119 -25.80 7.36 -11.08
CA ASN A 119 -24.59 8.20 -11.11
C ASN A 119 -23.39 7.63 -10.33
N LYS A 120 -23.13 6.33 -10.51
CA LYS A 120 -21.99 5.67 -9.87
C LYS A 120 -20.69 6.21 -10.44
N ILE A 121 -19.87 6.77 -9.57
CA ILE A 121 -18.46 7.04 -9.83
C ILE A 121 -17.71 5.70 -9.87
N ILE A 122 -16.96 5.47 -10.96
CA ILE A 122 -16.14 4.29 -11.18
C ILE A 122 -14.76 4.73 -11.66
N PHE A 123 -13.73 4.25 -10.98
CA PHE A 123 -12.33 4.41 -11.39
C PHE A 123 -11.68 3.05 -11.52
N ASP A 124 -11.05 2.80 -12.65
CA ASP A 124 -10.13 1.68 -12.84
C ASP A 124 -8.69 2.20 -12.78
N PHE A 125 -7.80 1.46 -12.12
CA PHE A 125 -6.40 1.84 -11.98
C PHE A 125 -5.53 0.60 -11.78
N GLN A 126 -4.25 0.72 -12.14
CA GLN A 126 -3.24 -0.29 -11.79
C GLN A 126 -2.65 0.06 -10.42
N LEU A 127 -2.50 -0.94 -9.55
CA LEU A 127 -1.89 -0.80 -8.23
C LEU A 127 -0.67 -1.69 -8.14
N ASP A 128 0.49 -1.06 -8.10
CA ASP A 128 1.76 -1.71 -7.84
C ASP A 128 2.11 -1.58 -6.35
N LEU A 129 2.47 -2.69 -5.73
CA LEU A 129 2.77 -2.81 -4.32
C LEU A 129 4.16 -3.41 -4.14
N THR A 130 5.01 -2.76 -3.35
CA THR A 130 6.35 -3.29 -3.00
C THR A 130 6.50 -3.37 -1.49
N VAL A 131 6.57 -4.59 -0.97
CA VAL A 131 6.86 -4.84 0.44
C VAL A 131 8.34 -4.64 0.68
N MET A 132 8.68 -3.66 1.50
CA MET A 132 10.07 -3.34 1.83
C MET A 132 10.56 -4.17 3.01
N LYS A 133 9.69 -4.34 4.02
CA LYS A 133 9.99 -5.12 5.22
C LYS A 133 8.72 -5.67 5.83
N THR A 134 8.76 -6.88 6.35
CA THR A 134 7.66 -7.45 7.14
C THR A 134 8.14 -8.62 7.97
N ASP A 135 7.53 -8.81 9.14
CA ASP A 135 7.63 -10.06 9.91
C ASP A 135 6.47 -11.03 9.60
N TYR A 136 5.60 -10.64 8.66
CA TYR A 136 4.35 -11.28 8.24
C TYR A 136 3.23 -11.33 9.28
N ARG A 137 3.58 -11.25 10.57
CA ARG A 137 2.71 -11.53 11.72
C ARG A 137 2.15 -10.28 12.37
N ASN A 138 2.94 -9.22 12.44
CA ASN A 138 2.59 -8.01 13.16
C ASN A 138 2.62 -6.81 12.22
N TYR A 139 3.74 -6.56 11.54
CA TYR A 139 3.94 -5.33 10.77
C TYR A 139 4.40 -5.54 9.33
N ALA A 140 4.20 -4.52 8.51
CA ALA A 140 4.86 -4.37 7.22
C ALA A 140 5.11 -2.90 6.88
N ILE A 141 6.19 -2.63 6.16
CA ILE A 141 6.42 -1.36 5.47
C ILE A 141 6.20 -1.64 3.97
N LEU A 142 5.23 -0.93 3.39
CA LEU A 142 4.72 -1.14 2.06
C LEU A 142 4.80 0.16 1.27
N TYR A 143 5.48 0.14 0.14
CA TYR A 143 5.29 1.15 -0.89
C TYR A 143 4.10 0.76 -1.77
N ARG A 144 3.22 1.71 -2.07
CA ARG A 144 2.15 1.55 -3.05
C ARG A 144 2.30 2.63 -4.11
N CYS A 145 1.98 2.29 -5.35
CA CYS A 145 1.85 3.23 -6.44
C CYS A 145 0.60 2.88 -7.24
N ALA A 146 -0.33 3.83 -7.38
CA ALA A 146 -1.53 3.65 -8.18
C ALA A 146 -1.46 4.51 -9.44
N THR A 147 -1.56 3.89 -10.60
CA THR A 147 -1.51 4.55 -11.91
C THR A 147 -2.90 4.58 -12.50
N PHE A 148 -3.41 5.80 -12.73
CA PHE A 148 -4.71 6.03 -13.34
C PHE A 148 -4.57 6.20 -14.85
N PRO A 149 -5.39 5.51 -15.66
CA PRO A 149 -5.29 5.57 -17.12
C PRO A 149 -5.79 6.92 -17.69
N PRO A 150 -5.52 7.20 -18.98
CA PRO A 150 -5.73 8.51 -19.59
C PRO A 150 -7.16 9.08 -19.50
N GLN A 151 -8.18 8.23 -19.44
CA GLN A 151 -9.56 8.66 -19.27
C GLN A 151 -9.81 9.41 -17.93
N TYR A 152 -8.87 9.33 -16.99
CA TYR A 152 -8.92 10.04 -15.71
C TYR A 152 -7.83 11.11 -15.57
N GLY A 153 -7.09 11.42 -16.64
CA GLY A 153 -6.05 12.46 -16.66
C GLY A 153 -4.62 11.97 -16.51
N SER A 154 -4.35 10.65 -16.57
CA SER A 154 -3.00 10.07 -16.50
C SER A 154 -2.17 10.54 -15.31
N PHE A 155 -2.64 10.28 -14.09
CA PHE A 155 -1.90 10.66 -12.88
C PHE A 155 -1.53 9.44 -12.04
N ILE A 156 -0.53 9.64 -11.19
CA ILE A 156 -0.02 8.64 -10.26
C ILE A 156 -0.29 9.09 -8.83
N GLU A 157 -0.72 8.15 -7.99
CA GLU A 157 -0.80 8.32 -6.54
C GLU A 157 0.06 7.27 -5.85
N ASP A 158 1.18 7.68 -5.29
CA ASP A 158 2.02 6.81 -4.50
C ASP A 158 1.94 7.09 -2.99
N ASN A 159 2.46 6.16 -2.20
CA ASN A 159 2.62 6.35 -0.77
C ASN A 159 3.50 5.28 -0.16
N MET A 160 4.17 5.63 0.92
CA MET A 160 4.73 4.67 1.85
C MET A 160 3.80 4.47 3.05
N LEU A 161 3.42 3.23 3.29
CA LEU A 161 2.49 2.84 4.34
C LEU A 161 3.17 1.95 5.36
N ILE A 162 2.88 2.21 6.63
CA ILE A 162 3.18 1.28 7.72
C ILE A 162 1.89 0.56 8.06
N LEU A 163 1.93 -0.76 7.91
CA LEU A 163 0.80 -1.65 8.12
C LEU A 163 1.00 -2.44 9.41
N HIS A 164 -0.11 -2.73 10.07
CA HIS A 164 -0.14 -3.67 11.19
C HIS A 164 -1.33 -4.61 11.11
N ARG A 165 -1.24 -5.79 11.73
CA ARG A 165 -2.34 -6.77 11.80
C ARG A 165 -3.45 -6.39 12.78
N LYS A 166 -3.19 -5.41 13.65
CA LYS A 166 -4.16 -4.78 14.56
C LYS A 166 -4.23 -3.29 14.25
N LYS A 167 -5.43 -2.71 14.32
CA LYS A 167 -5.75 -1.36 13.81
C LYS A 167 -4.86 -0.26 14.37
N ASP A 168 -4.72 -0.22 15.69
CA ASP A 168 -4.15 0.92 16.40
C ASP A 168 -2.87 0.51 17.15
N ASP A 169 -2.11 -0.39 16.54
CA ASP A 169 -0.89 -0.96 17.13
C ASP A 169 0.30 -0.72 16.20
N LEU A 170 1.50 -0.67 16.77
CA LEU A 170 2.73 -0.31 16.08
C LEU A 170 3.86 -1.21 16.59
N ASP A 171 4.50 -1.92 15.68
CA ASP A 171 5.61 -2.79 16.04
C ASP A 171 6.88 -1.98 16.30
N PRO A 172 7.59 -2.18 17.44
CA PRO A 172 8.83 -1.45 17.75
C PRO A 172 9.95 -1.61 16.72
N GLN A 173 9.91 -2.64 15.87
CA GLN A 173 10.88 -2.80 14.78
C GLN A 173 10.72 -1.74 13.69
N VAL A 174 9.54 -1.15 13.54
CA VAL A 174 9.28 -0.16 12.49
C VAL A 174 10.24 1.02 12.61
N GLU A 175 10.41 1.60 13.81
CA GLU A 175 11.35 2.72 14.01
C GLU A 175 12.79 2.34 13.65
N LYS A 176 13.22 1.12 14.02
CA LYS A 176 14.57 0.64 13.70
C LYS A 176 14.78 0.57 12.19
N VAL A 177 13.78 0.05 11.47
CA VAL A 177 13.82 -0.02 10.00
C VAL A 177 13.82 1.38 9.41
N LEU A 178 12.92 2.28 9.83
CA LEU A 178 12.88 3.65 9.32
C LEU A 178 14.22 4.39 9.50
N LYS A 179 14.90 4.21 10.63
CA LYS A 179 16.22 4.80 10.89
C LYS A 179 17.31 4.30 9.94
N GLN A 180 17.26 3.03 9.50
CA GLN A 180 18.21 2.49 8.51
C GLN A 180 18.14 3.20 7.14
N TYR A 181 17.05 3.92 6.91
CA TYR A 181 16.76 4.64 5.69
C TYR A 181 16.56 6.14 5.95
N GLU A 182 17.14 6.68 7.03
CA GLU A 182 17.14 8.12 7.34
C GLU A 182 15.73 8.75 7.50
N SER A 183 14.79 7.95 8.01
CA SER A 183 13.41 8.36 8.28
C SER A 183 13.01 8.18 9.74
N SER A 184 11.83 8.69 10.09
CA SER A 184 11.23 8.61 11.43
C SER A 184 9.71 8.57 11.31
N LEU A 185 9.03 8.11 12.37
CA LEU A 185 7.57 8.07 12.43
C LEU A 185 6.92 9.45 12.38
N GLU A 186 7.59 10.48 12.91
CA GLU A 186 7.11 11.87 12.91
C GLU A 186 6.83 12.41 11.50
N LYS A 187 7.46 11.82 10.48
CA LYS A 187 7.24 12.20 9.09
C LYS A 187 6.00 11.49 8.48
N PHE A 188 5.21 10.76 9.27
CA PHE A 188 4.03 10.04 8.81
C PHE A 188 2.80 10.47 9.60
N LEU A 189 1.66 10.54 8.91
CA LEU A 189 0.35 10.67 9.53
C LEU A 189 0.04 9.41 10.36
N SER A 190 -0.50 9.56 11.57
CA SER A 190 -0.89 8.44 12.43
C SER A 190 -2.39 8.16 12.37
N ARG A 191 -2.75 6.88 12.32
CA ARG A 191 -4.14 6.41 12.47
C ARG A 191 -4.72 6.78 13.84
N LYS A 192 -3.92 6.73 14.90
CA LYS A 192 -4.38 7.03 16.28
C LYS A 192 -4.84 8.47 16.44
N GLU A 193 -4.33 9.36 15.61
CA GLU A 193 -4.64 10.80 15.60
C GLU A 193 -5.74 11.13 14.58
N SER A 194 -6.33 10.12 13.94
CA SER A 194 -7.33 10.26 12.87
C SER A 194 -8.67 9.61 13.24
N GLU A 195 -9.77 10.25 12.87
CA GLU A 195 -11.11 9.69 13.05
C GLU A 195 -11.50 8.82 11.84
N CYS A 196 -11.60 7.51 12.05
CA CYS A 196 -12.03 6.58 11.01
C CYS A 196 -13.54 6.37 11.00
N LEU A 197 -14.19 6.86 9.94
CA LEU A 197 -15.63 6.77 9.75
C LEU A 197 -16.12 5.31 9.68
N PRO A 198 -17.26 4.98 10.33
CA PRO A 198 -17.81 3.64 10.30
C PRO A 198 -18.33 3.28 8.91
N SER A 199 -18.21 2.00 8.51
CA SER A 199 -18.74 1.55 7.23
C SER A 199 -20.26 1.72 7.16
N PRO A 200 -20.81 2.33 6.08
CA PRO A 200 -22.24 2.40 5.85
C PRO A 200 -22.84 1.05 5.40
N VAL A 201 -22.04 -0.03 5.35
CA VAL A 201 -22.54 -1.39 5.08
C VAL A 201 -22.95 -2.01 6.41
N LYS A 202 -24.25 -2.16 6.65
CA LYS A 202 -24.75 -2.95 7.78
C LYS A 202 -24.13 -4.34 7.72
N LYS A 203 -23.39 -4.75 8.75
CA LYS A 203 -22.97 -6.15 8.91
C LYS A 203 -24.26 -6.96 9.07
N ILE A 204 -24.57 -7.79 8.09
CA ILE A 204 -25.60 -8.81 8.28
C ILE A 204 -24.96 -9.82 9.22
N GLU A 205 -25.32 -9.75 10.50
CA GLU A 205 -25.01 -10.83 11.43
C GLU A 205 -25.68 -12.08 10.88
N LYS A 206 -24.87 -13.01 10.36
CA LYS A 206 -25.35 -14.36 10.12
C LYS A 206 -25.67 -14.94 11.50
N LYS A 207 -26.94 -14.90 11.90
CA LYS A 207 -27.45 -15.75 12.97
C LYS A 207 -27.19 -17.19 12.52
N THR A 208 -26.15 -17.80 13.07
CA THR A 208 -25.95 -19.24 12.99
C THR A 208 -27.18 -19.86 13.66
N LYS A 209 -28.04 -20.51 12.88
CA LYS A 209 -29.04 -21.43 13.41
C LYS A 209 -28.36 -22.73 13.77
#